data_AF-A0A081D9Q6-F1
#
_entry.id   AF-A0A081D9Q6-F1
#
_cell.length_a   1.000
_cell.length_b   1.000
_cell.length_c   1.000
_cell.angle_alpha   90.00
_cell.angle_beta   90.00
_cell.angle_gamma   90.00
#
_symmetry.space_group_name_H-M   'P 1'
#
loop_
_entity.id
_entity.type
_entity.pdbx_description
1 polymer ?
#
loop_
_entity_poly.entity_id
_entity_poly.type
_entity_poly.pdbx_seq_one_letter_code
_entity_poly.pdbx_strand_id
1 'polypeptide(L)'
;MDKKTLKQSVIHKIMDRAIEINKACKERCTDFQIMLSRKRKNTLILRWTTIDISNEDNPVQCYRYECFKTDGTSQLCSIHYADQEEANDFIWSLEPLYHQQYAIDHKL
;
A
#
# COMPACT_ATOMS: atom_id res chain seq x y z
N MET A 1 -12.98 17.33 -7.07
CA MET A 1 -12.07 16.84 -6.01
C MET A 1 -10.67 17.18 -6.46
N ASP A 2 -10.06 18.20 -5.86
CA ASP A 2 -8.69 18.60 -6.18
C ASP A 2 -7.77 17.39 -6.04
N LYS A 3 -7.02 17.06 -7.11
CA LYS A 3 -5.98 16.04 -7.06
C LYS A 3 -5.07 16.39 -5.88
N LYS A 4 -5.18 15.67 -4.76
CA LYS A 4 -4.26 15.81 -3.63
C LYS A 4 -2.89 15.33 -4.10
N THR A 5 -2.12 16.24 -4.68
CA THR A 5 -0.73 16.00 -5.04
C THR A 5 0.04 15.82 -3.75
N LEU A 6 0.51 14.60 -3.49
CA LEU A 6 1.38 14.34 -2.35
C LEU A 6 2.70 15.08 -2.55
N LYS A 7 3.25 15.61 -1.45
CA LYS A 7 4.61 16.12 -1.46
C LYS A 7 5.55 14.99 -1.84
N GLN A 8 6.49 15.26 -2.73
CA GLN A 8 7.47 14.25 -3.19
C GLN A 8 8.24 13.62 -2.01
N SER A 9 8.56 14.40 -0.98
CA SER A 9 9.20 13.89 0.23
C SER A 9 8.37 12.86 0.99
N VAL A 10 7.04 12.95 0.95
CA VAL A 10 6.13 11.96 1.55
C VAL A 10 6.08 10.69 0.70
N ILE A 11 6.05 10.84 -0.62
CA ILE A 11 6.10 9.71 -1.57
C ILE A 11 7.39 8.92 -1.36
N HIS A 12 8.54 9.60 -1.35
CA HIS A 12 9.84 8.94 -1.15
C HIS A 12 9.89 8.18 0.17
N LYS A 13 9.47 8.78 1.29
CA LYS A 13 9.43 8.09 2.59
C LYS A 13 8.61 6.79 2.57
N ILE A 14 7.43 6.84 1.96
CA ILE A 14 6.55 5.66 1.90
C ILE A 14 7.11 4.63 0.91
N MET A 15 7.76 5.06 -0.17
CA MET A 15 8.39 4.16 -1.14
C MET A 15 9.70 3.54 -0.64
N ASP A 16 10.48 4.26 0.18
CA ASP A 16 11.62 3.68 0.90
C ASP A 16 11.14 2.52 1.78
N ARG A 17 10.00 2.70 2.45
CA ARG A 17 9.35 1.63 3.20
C ARG A 17 8.88 0.47 2.29
N ALA A 18 8.34 0.76 1.11
CA ALA A 18 8.02 -0.27 0.11
C ALA A 18 9.26 -1.08 -0.31
N ILE A 19 10.40 -0.42 -0.51
CA ILE A 19 11.68 -1.07 -0.83
C ILE A 19 12.14 -1.98 0.31
N GLU A 20 12.04 -1.53 1.57
CA GLU A 20 12.35 -2.36 2.73
C GLU A 20 11.46 -3.60 2.80
N ILE A 21 10.15 -3.45 2.60
CA ILE A 21 9.19 -4.56 2.57
C ILE A 21 9.57 -5.54 1.46
N ASN A 22 9.82 -5.04 0.25
CA ASN A 22 10.18 -5.89 -0.88
C ASN A 22 11.48 -6.68 -0.63
N LYS A 23 12.48 -6.07 0.02
CA LYS A 23 13.74 -6.74 0.38
C LYS A 23 13.57 -7.81 1.47
N ALA A 24 12.61 -7.63 2.38
CA ALA A 24 12.35 -8.53 3.49
C ALA A 24 11.30 -9.62 3.18
N CYS A 25 10.57 -9.48 2.07
CA CYS A 25 9.50 -10.38 1.66
C CYS A 25 10.09 -11.73 1.24
N LYS A 26 9.64 -12.82 1.87
CA LYS A 26 10.00 -14.18 1.46
C LYS A 26 9.22 -14.58 0.21
N GLU A 27 8.00 -14.08 0.11
CA GLU A 27 7.13 -14.17 -1.06
C GLU A 27 7.52 -13.12 -2.12
N ARG A 28 6.88 -13.20 -3.29
CA ARG A 28 7.01 -12.14 -4.30
C ARG A 28 6.10 -10.98 -3.95
N CYS A 29 6.66 -9.91 -3.38
CA CYS A 29 5.98 -8.64 -3.14
C CYS A 29 6.04 -7.73 -4.39
N THR A 30 4.90 -7.26 -4.89
CA THR A 30 4.80 -6.39 -6.08
C THR A 30 3.68 -5.35 -5.94
N ASP A 31 3.59 -4.46 -6.92
CA ASP A 31 2.47 -3.52 -7.11
C ASP A 31 2.24 -2.55 -5.95
N PHE A 32 3.33 -2.01 -5.41
CA PHE A 32 3.25 -1.03 -4.34
C PHE A 32 2.54 0.25 -4.82
N GLN A 33 1.53 0.66 -4.04
CA GLN A 33 0.68 1.80 -4.34
C GLN A 33 0.39 2.59 -3.07
N ILE A 34 0.53 3.91 -3.15
CA ILE A 34 0.04 4.83 -2.12
C ILE A 34 -1.39 5.20 -2.48
N MET A 35 -2.32 4.94 -1.57
CA MET A 35 -3.74 5.15 -1.74
C MET A 35 -4.29 6.04 -0.63
N LEU A 36 -5.43 6.67 -0.88
CA LEU A 36 -6.29 7.27 0.14
C LEU A 36 -7.54 6.43 0.30
N SER A 37 -8.08 6.36 1.51
CA SER A 37 -9.45 5.90 1.72
C SER A 37 -10.34 7.10 2.02
N ARG A 38 -11.47 7.20 1.31
CA ARG A 38 -12.51 8.20 1.65
C ARG A 38 -13.09 7.96 3.06
N LYS A 39 -13.07 6.72 3.56
CA LYS A 39 -13.53 6.36 4.92
C LYS A 39 -12.51 6.73 6.01
N ARG A 40 -11.19 6.72 5.72
CA ARG A 40 -10.12 7.10 6.66
C ARG A 40 -9.47 8.41 6.26
N LYS A 41 -10.13 9.52 6.64
CA LYS A 41 -9.59 10.86 6.45
C LYS A 41 -8.22 10.98 7.15
N ASN A 42 -7.27 11.65 6.50
CA ASN A 42 -5.91 11.90 7.00
C ASN A 42 -5.03 10.65 7.16
N THR A 43 -5.34 9.56 6.47
CA THR A 43 -4.50 8.36 6.41
C THR A 43 -4.11 8.07 4.97
N LEU A 44 -2.81 7.88 4.75
CA LEU A 44 -2.25 7.30 3.54
C LEU A 44 -2.11 5.79 3.75
N ILE A 45 -2.35 5.02 2.69
CA ILE A 45 -2.33 3.56 2.74
C ILE A 45 -1.34 3.09 1.70
N LEU A 46 -0.27 2.42 2.12
CA LEU A 46 0.57 1.66 1.23
C LEU A 46 -0.09 0.29 1.04
N ARG A 47 -0.48 -0.03 -0.20
CA ARG A 47 -0.98 -1.34 -0.59
C ARG A 47 0.06 -2.03 -1.45
N TRP A 48 0.23 -3.34 -1.27
CA TRP A 48 1.02 -4.18 -2.17
C TRP A 48 0.40 -5.58 -2.28
N THR A 49 0.79 -6.29 -3.33
CA THR A 49 0.38 -7.67 -3.60
C THR A 49 1.51 -8.59 -3.16
N THR A 50 1.19 -9.61 -2.35
CA THR A 50 2.08 -10.74 -2.06
C THR A 50 1.62 -11.94 -2.85
N ILE A 51 2.53 -12.54 -3.61
CA ILE A 51 2.29 -13.78 -4.35
C ILE A 51 3.14 -14.87 -3.72
N ASP A 52 2.49 -15.79 -3.04
CA ASP A 52 3.10 -17.01 -2.53
C ASP A 52 3.02 -18.10 -3.60
N ILE A 53 4.19 -18.56 -4.07
CA ILE A 53 4.34 -19.61 -5.08
C ILE A 53 4.86 -20.92 -4.47
N SER A 54 4.83 -21.06 -3.14
CA SER A 54 5.25 -22.30 -2.46
C SER A 54 4.45 -23.52 -2.92
N ASN A 55 3.24 -23.31 -3.43
CA ASN A 55 2.46 -24.30 -4.17
C ASN A 55 2.28 -23.81 -5.62
N GLU A 56 3.04 -24.35 -6.57
CA GLU A 56 3.02 -23.94 -7.97
C GLU A 56 1.65 -24.16 -8.64
N ASP A 57 0.91 -25.19 -8.22
CA ASP A 57 -0.41 -25.51 -8.75
C ASP A 57 -1.50 -24.56 -8.23
N ASN A 58 -1.26 -23.93 -7.07
CA ASN A 58 -2.21 -23.02 -6.43
C ASN A 58 -1.49 -21.81 -5.81
N PRO A 59 -1.00 -20.87 -6.63
CA PRO A 59 -0.36 -19.68 -6.13
C PRO A 59 -1.37 -18.81 -5.37
N VAL A 60 -1.03 -18.43 -4.14
CA VAL A 60 -1.91 -17.62 -3.29
C VAL A 60 -1.51 -16.15 -3.44
N GLN A 61 -2.47 -15.33 -3.90
CA GLN A 61 -2.30 -13.89 -4.00
C GLN A 61 -3.06 -13.21 -2.86
N CYS A 62 -2.40 -12.31 -2.15
CA CYS A 62 -3.02 -11.54 -1.07
C CYS A 62 -2.65 -10.06 -1.19
N TYR A 63 -3.62 -9.19 -0.91
CA TYR A 63 -3.33 -7.79 -0.67
C TYR A 63 -2.89 -7.56 0.76
N ARG A 64 -1.83 -6.77 0.91
CA ARG A 64 -1.31 -6.30 2.19
C ARG A 64 -1.38 -4.78 2.24
N TYR A 65 -1.50 -4.26 3.45
CA TYR A 65 -1.69 -2.84 3.71
C TYR A 65 -0.84 -2.39 4.89
N GLU A 66 -0.23 -1.20 4.78
CA GLU A 66 0.39 -0.47 5.89
C GLU A 66 -0.12 0.97 5.87
N CYS A 67 -0.42 1.54 7.03
CA CYS A 67 -0.92 2.90 7.13
C CYS A 67 0.17 3.90 7.47
N PHE A 68 0.01 5.09 6.93
CA PHE A 68 0.85 6.25 7.18
C PHE A 68 -0.02 7.46 7.49
N LYS A 69 0.49 8.35 8.33
CA LYS A 69 -0.06 9.70 8.45
C LYS A 69 0.20 10.47 7.16
N THR A 70 -0.48 11.60 6.97
CA THR A 70 -0.33 12.46 5.78
C THR A 70 1.09 13.02 5.59
N ASP A 71 1.93 12.98 6.61
CA ASP A 71 3.34 13.38 6.58
C ASP A 71 4.32 12.24 6.23
N GLY A 72 3.80 11.03 5.99
CA GLY A 72 4.58 9.83 5.67
C GLY A 72 5.11 9.08 6.89
N THR A 73 4.72 9.46 8.12
CA THR A 73 5.09 8.71 9.32
C THR A 73 4.25 7.43 9.39
N SER A 74 4.90 6.27 9.57
CA SER A 74 4.20 5.00 9.77
C SER A 74 3.32 5.09 11.02
N GLN A 75 2.11 4.57 10.90
CA GLN A 75 1.19 4.45 12.02
C GLN A 75 0.68 3.03 12.09
N LEU A 76 0.64 2.49 13.31
CA LEU A 76 -0.05 1.24 13.58
C LEU A 76 -1.54 1.49 13.37
N CYS A 77 -2.05 1.03 12.24
CA CYS A 77 -3.47 0.94 12.00
C CYS A 77 -3.83 -0.54 11.90
N SER A 78 -4.91 -0.93 12.56
CA SER A 78 -5.61 -2.15 12.22
C SER A 78 -6.79 -1.76 11.36
N ILE A 79 -6.93 -2.42 10.22
CA ILE A 79 -8.12 -2.29 9.38
C ILE A 79 -8.97 -3.51 9.70
N HIS A 80 -9.97 -3.31 10.56
CA HIS A 80 -10.94 -4.32 10.94
C HIS A 80 -12.24 -4.03 10.19
N TYR A 81 -12.88 -5.08 9.69
CA TYR A 81 -14.22 -5.04 9.12
C TYR A 81 -15.10 -6.02 9.88
N ALA A 82 -16.32 -5.63 10.22
CA ALA A 82 -17.29 -6.49 10.88
C ALA A 82 -17.81 -7.59 9.95
N ASP A 83 -17.89 -7.30 8.65
CA ASP A 83 -18.42 -8.19 7.62
C ASP A 83 -17.76 -7.95 6.24
N GLN A 84 -18.14 -8.77 5.28
CA GLN A 84 -17.64 -8.69 3.90
C GLN A 84 -18.11 -7.43 3.17
N GLU A 85 -19.29 -6.91 3.51
CA GLU A 85 -19.82 -5.69 2.89
C GLU A 85 -18.96 -4.49 3.28
N GLU A 86 -18.64 -4.34 4.56
CA GLU A 86 -17.75 -3.30 5.08
C GLU A 86 -16.33 -3.41 4.53
N ALA A 87 -15.83 -4.64 4.37
CA ALA A 87 -14.53 -4.90 3.74
C ALA A 87 -14.51 -4.46 2.27
N ASN A 88 -15.52 -4.87 1.49
CA ASN A 88 -15.67 -4.49 0.10
C ASN A 88 -15.77 -2.96 -0.01
N ASP A 89 -16.62 -2.35 0.78
CA ASP A 89 -16.81 -0.90 0.84
C ASP A 89 -15.50 -0.14 1.09
N PHE A 90 -14.67 -0.64 2.00
CA PHE A 90 -13.36 -0.05 2.22
C PHE A 90 -12.48 -0.17 0.98
N ILE A 91 -12.41 -1.36 0.39
CA ILE A 91 -11.60 -1.61 -0.81
C ILE A 91 -12.05 -0.71 -1.96
N TRP A 92 -13.37 -0.58 -2.19
CA TRP A 92 -13.94 0.31 -3.20
C TRP A 92 -13.72 1.80 -2.89
N SER A 93 -13.55 2.15 -1.61
CA SER A 93 -13.23 3.53 -1.21
C SER A 93 -11.77 3.93 -1.45
N LEU A 94 -10.89 2.98 -1.82
CA LEU A 94 -9.47 3.23 -2.04
C LEU A 94 -9.24 3.91 -3.38
N GLU A 95 -8.62 5.08 -3.32
CA GLU A 95 -8.22 5.84 -4.50
C GLU A 95 -6.69 5.83 -4.62
N PRO A 96 -6.12 5.33 -5.73
CA PRO A 96 -4.68 5.37 -5.94
C PRO A 96 -4.24 6.82 -6.13
N LEU A 97 -3.24 7.24 -5.33
CA LEU A 97 -2.59 8.54 -5.46
C LEU A 97 -1.25 8.45 -6.18
N TYR A 98 -0.51 7.37 -5.94
CA TYR A 98 0.79 7.16 -6.56
C TYR A 98 1.03 5.67 -6.72
N HIS A 99 1.49 5.28 -7.90
CA HIS A 99 1.92 3.91 -8.18
C HIS A 99 3.44 3.92 -8.29
N GLN A 100 4.09 2.92 -7.69
CA GLN A 100 5.53 2.77 -7.83
C GLN A 100 5.89 2.61 -9.31
N GLN A 101 6.57 3.61 -9.86
CA GLN A 101 7.09 3.55 -11.23
C GLN A 101 8.47 2.92 -11.16
N TYR A 102 8.52 1.60 -11.29
CA TYR A 102 9.73 0.76 -11.39
C TYR A 102 10.57 0.62 -10.10
N ALA A 103 11.24 -0.53 -9.99
CA ALA A 103 12.15 -0.90 -8.89
C ALA A 103 13.51 -0.19 -8.98
N ILE A 104 13.52 1.09 -9.38
CA ILE A 104 14.76 1.85 -9.55
C ILE A 104 15.07 2.50 -8.21
N ASP A 105 16.18 2.05 -7.62
CA ASP A 105 16.89 2.66 -6.50
C ASP A 105 16.81 4.19 -6.66
N HIS A 106 16.17 4.90 -5.71
CA HIS A 106 16.04 6.36 -5.74
C HIS A 106 17.37 7.09 -5.50
N LYS A 107 18.50 6.40 -5.68
CA LYS A 107 19.87 6.91 -5.63
C LYS A 107 20.39 7.06 -7.06
N LEU A 108 20.10 8.21 -7.65
CA LEU A 108 20.89 8.78 -8.75
C LEU A 108 21.35 10.17 -8.30
#